data_AF-A0A836U905-F1
#
_entry.id   AF-A0A836U905-F1
#
_cell.length_a   1.000
_cell.length_b   1.000
_cell.length_c   1.000
_cell.angle_alpha   90.00
_cell.angle_beta   90.00
_cell.angle_gamma   90.00
#
_symmetry.space_group_name_H-M   'P 1'
#
loop_
_entity.id
_entity.type
_entity.pdbx_description
1 polymer ?
#
loop_
_entity_poly.entity_id
_entity_poly.type
_entity_poly.pdbx_seq_one_letter_code
_entity_poly.pdbx_strand_id
1 'polypeptide(L)'
;MDGGGWDRYVADLKTPSSYGTPDVYNGWSQGIGVGFRGFAPGGLGLLVASGDGDDTYQAGDFSQGTGYFFGLGILADSGGDDHYSGARYAQGAAAHQAVGVLLDDSGDDIYHGSVAANQGAAWDASVAVLVDLAGNDRYQGGGLSQGASAMNGVGWLYDRGGNDSYQTPSGQADGGSTRYWGGRGALNLGLLMDEGGRDDYSRPDRMDGAEFRGSRVGLFLDAVSTP
;
A
#
# COMPACT_ATOMS: atom_id res chain seq x y z
N MET A 1 -4.98 10.12 -16.88
CA MET A 1 -5.82 9.47 -17.89
C MET A 1 -4.88 9.16 -19.02
N ASP A 2 -4.31 7.96 -18.95
CA ASP A 2 -3.67 7.31 -20.08
C ASP A 2 -4.65 6.32 -20.73
N GLY A 3 -4.51 6.05 -22.02
CA GLY A 3 -5.44 5.26 -22.84
C GLY A 3 -4.89 3.90 -23.28
N GLY A 4 -3.90 3.37 -22.57
CA GLY A 4 -3.27 2.07 -22.76
C GLY A 4 -1.90 2.16 -23.44
N GLY A 5 -1.05 1.15 -23.23
CA GLY A 5 0.32 1.15 -23.73
C GLY A 5 1.25 0.38 -22.80
N TRP A 6 2.56 0.44 -23.06
CA TRP A 6 3.57 -0.01 -22.09
C TRP A 6 4.27 1.24 -21.58
N ASP A 7 3.69 1.88 -20.58
CA ASP A 7 4.13 3.17 -20.09
C ASP A 7 5.12 3.03 -18.94
N ARG A 8 5.97 4.05 -18.82
CA ARG A 8 7.00 4.09 -17.78
C ARG A 8 6.98 5.42 -17.05
N TYR A 9 6.50 5.38 -15.81
CA TYR A 9 6.40 6.53 -14.92
C TYR A 9 7.58 6.52 -13.93
N VAL A 10 8.51 7.48 -14.04
CA VAL A 10 9.72 7.54 -13.18
C VAL A 10 9.76 8.82 -12.33
N ALA A 11 9.93 8.67 -11.02
CA ALA A 11 9.94 9.78 -10.07
C ALA A 11 10.91 9.63 -8.89
N ASP A 12 12.03 8.93 -9.04
CA ASP A 12 12.93 8.56 -7.93
C ASP A 12 14.42 8.84 -8.18
N LEU A 13 14.78 9.81 -9.03
CA LEU A 13 16.18 9.98 -9.46
C LEU A 13 16.83 11.32 -9.09
N LYS A 14 16.08 12.25 -8.50
CA LYS A 14 16.53 13.66 -8.40
C LYS A 14 16.90 14.10 -7.00
N THR A 15 16.02 13.90 -6.03
CA THR A 15 16.18 14.48 -4.69
C THR A 15 16.27 13.34 -3.68
N PRO A 16 17.38 13.19 -2.95
CA PRO A 16 17.52 12.15 -1.93
C PRO A 16 16.42 12.23 -0.86
N SER A 17 16.09 11.08 -0.28
CA SER A 17 15.08 10.94 0.78
C SER A 17 15.34 11.91 1.92
N SER A 18 14.28 12.57 2.39
CA SER A 18 14.35 13.37 3.62
C SER A 18 14.66 12.56 4.88
N TYR A 19 14.54 11.23 4.81
CA TYR A 19 14.90 10.32 5.90
C TYR A 19 16.37 9.90 5.90
N GLY A 20 17.18 10.38 4.94
CA GLY A 20 18.60 10.08 4.85
C GLY A 20 18.92 8.61 4.57
N THR A 21 17.96 7.86 4.03
CA THR A 21 18.16 6.47 3.62
C THR A 21 18.98 6.44 2.33
N PRO A 22 20.15 5.77 2.28
CA PRO A 22 20.96 5.67 1.06
C PRO A 22 20.17 5.08 -0.10
N ASP A 23 20.43 5.60 -1.31
CA ASP A 23 19.81 5.15 -2.57
C ASP A 23 18.27 5.22 -2.62
N VAL A 24 17.66 5.96 -1.68
CA VAL A 24 16.23 6.29 -1.68
C VAL A 24 16.06 7.76 -1.97
N TYR A 25 15.07 8.07 -2.81
CA TYR A 25 14.78 9.42 -3.28
C TYR A 25 13.36 9.82 -2.87
N ASN A 26 13.08 11.11 -2.97
CA ASN A 26 11.75 11.67 -2.81
C ASN A 26 10.96 11.48 -4.12
N GLY A 27 9.76 10.90 -4.01
CA GLY A 27 8.82 10.67 -5.10
C GLY A 27 7.84 11.82 -5.31
N TRP A 28 7.07 12.16 -4.27
CA TRP A 28 6.00 13.18 -4.26
C TRP A 28 5.20 13.27 -5.58
N SER A 29 4.76 12.13 -6.10
CA SER A 29 4.10 12.04 -7.41
C SER A 29 3.21 10.78 -7.52
N GLN A 30 2.75 10.48 -8.74
CA GLN A 30 1.94 9.29 -9.05
C GLN A 30 0.70 9.20 -8.17
N GLY A 31 -0.17 10.22 -8.22
CA GLY A 31 -1.43 10.22 -7.48
C GLY A 31 -1.34 10.67 -6.02
N ILE A 32 -0.23 11.24 -5.55
CA ILE A 32 -0.12 11.70 -4.15
C ILE A 32 -1.02 12.92 -3.81
N GLY A 33 -1.76 12.83 -2.72
CA GLY A 33 -2.46 13.98 -2.11
C GLY A 33 -1.64 14.61 -0.98
N VAL A 34 -1.29 15.88 -1.11
CA VAL A 34 -0.38 16.57 -0.15
C VAL A 34 -1.03 17.79 0.48
N GLY A 35 -1.13 17.78 1.81
CA GLY A 35 -1.26 19.00 2.60
C GLY A 35 0.11 19.58 2.98
N PHE A 36 0.22 20.90 2.89
CA PHE A 36 1.43 21.64 3.25
C PHE A 36 1.40 22.01 4.74
N ARG A 37 2.15 21.25 5.54
CA ARG A 37 2.27 21.48 7.00
C ARG A 37 2.63 22.92 7.32
N GLY A 38 1.91 23.51 8.27
CA GLY A 38 2.10 24.90 8.70
C GLY A 38 1.42 25.95 7.79
N PHE A 39 0.86 25.53 6.65
CA PHE A 39 0.20 26.42 5.70
C PHE A 39 -1.26 26.02 5.47
N ALA A 40 -1.50 24.84 4.87
CA ALA A 40 -2.84 24.38 4.53
C ALA A 40 -2.91 22.84 4.58
N PRO A 41 -3.81 22.24 5.39
CA PRO A 41 -4.10 20.81 5.32
C PRO A 41 -4.92 20.48 4.07
N GLY A 42 -4.86 19.23 3.63
CA GLY A 42 -5.65 18.75 2.49
C GLY A 42 -4.97 18.90 1.14
N GLY A 43 -5.57 18.31 0.12
CA GLY A 43 -5.03 18.21 -1.23
C GLY A 43 -5.53 16.93 -1.88
N LEU A 44 -5.68 16.94 -3.21
CA LEU A 44 -6.10 15.79 -4.00
C LEU A 44 -5.02 15.46 -5.02
N GLY A 45 -4.53 14.23 -4.98
CA GLY A 45 -3.74 13.63 -6.06
C GLY A 45 -4.54 12.50 -6.69
N LEU A 46 -4.50 12.43 -8.01
CA LEU A 46 -5.15 11.38 -8.77
C LEU A 46 -4.27 11.00 -9.96
N LEU A 47 -3.92 9.72 -10.05
CA LEU A 47 -3.42 9.10 -11.26
C LEU A 47 -4.43 8.03 -11.69
N VAL A 48 -4.81 8.05 -12.96
CA VAL A 48 -5.68 7.05 -13.57
C VAL A 48 -5.02 6.62 -14.87
N ALA A 49 -4.57 5.38 -14.91
CA ALA A 49 -4.24 4.65 -16.11
C ALA A 49 -5.47 3.82 -16.53
N SER A 50 -5.66 3.65 -17.83
CA SER A 50 -6.76 2.87 -18.35
C SER A 50 -6.31 2.11 -19.58
N GLY A 51 -6.78 0.88 -19.74
CA GLY A 51 -6.25 -0.07 -20.72
C GLY A 51 -5.90 -1.41 -20.07
N ASP A 52 -5.22 -2.24 -20.85
CA ASP A 52 -4.69 -3.56 -20.52
C ASP A 52 -3.16 -3.61 -20.73
N GLY A 53 -2.49 -2.52 -20.36
CA GLY A 53 -1.14 -2.24 -20.78
C GLY A 53 -0.13 -2.42 -19.66
N ASP A 54 0.89 -3.27 -19.87
CA ASP A 54 1.95 -3.53 -18.90
C ASP A 54 2.78 -2.27 -18.58
N ASP A 55 2.47 -1.63 -17.46
CA ASP A 55 3.00 -0.37 -17.01
C ASP A 55 4.08 -0.54 -15.93
N THR A 56 5.04 0.38 -15.92
CA THR A 56 6.07 0.45 -14.88
C THR A 56 5.95 1.76 -14.09
N TYR A 57 5.55 1.63 -12.83
CA TYR A 57 5.47 2.71 -11.85
C TYR A 57 6.71 2.70 -10.95
N GLN A 58 7.68 3.57 -11.23
CA GLN A 58 8.91 3.71 -10.45
C GLN A 58 8.93 5.04 -9.68
N ALA A 59 8.85 5.00 -8.35
CA ALA A 59 8.86 6.22 -7.53
C ALA A 59 9.53 6.05 -6.17
N GLY A 60 9.97 7.20 -5.61
CA GLY A 60 10.60 7.26 -4.30
C GLY A 60 9.59 7.36 -3.15
N ASP A 61 10.04 7.95 -2.04
CA ASP A 61 9.21 8.21 -0.87
C ASP A 61 7.98 9.08 -1.22
N PHE A 62 6.84 8.79 -0.61
CA PHE A 62 5.58 9.54 -0.79
C PHE A 62 5.08 9.52 -2.24
N SER A 63 4.58 8.38 -2.70
CA SER A 63 4.18 8.18 -4.10
C SER A 63 3.01 7.18 -4.25
N GLN A 64 2.55 6.95 -5.48
CA GLN A 64 1.65 5.84 -5.83
C GLN A 64 0.37 5.81 -4.97
N GLY A 65 -0.47 6.83 -5.15
CA GLY A 65 -1.76 6.94 -4.46
C GLY A 65 -1.64 7.29 -2.98
N THR A 66 -0.48 7.77 -2.51
CA THR A 66 -0.28 8.07 -1.09
C THR A 66 -1.05 9.32 -0.61
N GLY A 67 -1.57 9.28 0.60
CA GLY A 67 -2.09 10.45 1.31
C GLY A 67 -1.09 11.04 2.31
N TYR A 68 -0.88 12.35 2.31
CA TYR A 68 -0.05 13.04 3.31
C TYR A 68 -0.73 14.29 3.88
N PHE A 69 -0.83 14.37 5.21
CA PHE A 69 -1.33 15.54 5.96
C PHE A 69 -2.71 16.03 5.52
N PHE A 70 -3.74 15.26 5.88
CA PHE A 70 -5.14 15.44 5.46
C PHE A 70 -5.40 15.36 3.95
N GLY A 71 -4.38 15.04 3.14
CA GLY A 71 -4.54 14.83 1.69
C GLY A 71 -5.25 13.52 1.35
N LEU A 72 -5.83 13.48 0.15
CA LEU A 72 -6.36 12.28 -0.50
C LEU A 72 -5.50 11.96 -1.71
N GLY A 73 -4.78 10.84 -1.66
CA GLY A 73 -4.07 10.30 -2.82
C GLY A 73 -4.79 9.10 -3.39
N ILE A 74 -4.80 9.00 -4.72
CA ILE A 74 -5.41 7.90 -5.47
C ILE A 74 -4.51 7.57 -6.67
N LEU A 75 -4.17 6.30 -6.80
CA LEU A 75 -3.72 5.68 -8.04
C LEU A 75 -4.74 4.60 -8.40
N ALA A 76 -5.20 4.60 -9.65
CA ALA A 76 -6.04 3.55 -10.18
C ALA A 76 -5.48 3.11 -11.54
N ASP A 77 -5.18 1.84 -11.68
CA ASP A 77 -4.93 1.16 -12.94
C ASP A 77 -6.11 0.23 -13.26
N SER A 78 -6.41 0.05 -14.54
CA SER A 78 -7.47 -0.86 -14.97
C SER A 78 -6.94 -2.20 -15.50
N GLY A 79 -5.61 -2.33 -15.62
CA GLY A 79 -4.95 -3.62 -15.77
C GLY A 79 -3.80 -3.66 -16.78
N GLY A 80 -3.18 -4.83 -16.86
CA GLY A 80 -1.88 -5.06 -17.51
C GLY A 80 -1.01 -5.85 -16.54
N ASP A 81 0.12 -6.42 -16.99
CA ASP A 81 1.08 -7.04 -16.05
C ASP A 81 2.03 -5.94 -15.52
N ASP A 82 1.67 -5.33 -14.40
CA ASP A 82 2.23 -4.06 -13.93
C ASP A 82 3.32 -4.20 -12.86
N HIS A 83 4.22 -3.23 -12.88
CA HIS A 83 5.38 -3.18 -11.99
C HIS A 83 5.38 -1.92 -11.13
N TYR A 84 4.99 -2.05 -9.86
CA TYR A 84 4.98 -0.99 -8.86
C TYR A 84 6.23 -1.03 -7.98
N SER A 85 7.15 -0.08 -8.16
CA SER A 85 8.34 0.08 -7.31
C SER A 85 8.30 1.39 -6.52
N GLY A 86 8.24 1.26 -5.19
CA GLY A 86 8.21 2.34 -4.21
C GLY A 86 9.23 2.17 -3.08
N ALA A 87 9.39 3.20 -2.25
CA ALA A 87 10.25 3.15 -1.07
C ALA A 87 9.46 3.23 0.25
N ARG A 88 9.37 4.42 0.85
CA ARG A 88 8.59 4.67 2.06
C ARG A 88 7.32 5.48 1.74
N TYR A 89 6.18 5.12 2.31
CA TYR A 89 4.90 5.78 1.99
C TYR A 89 4.60 5.69 0.49
N ALA A 90 4.31 4.48 0.02
CA ALA A 90 3.99 4.20 -1.38
C ALA A 90 2.83 3.18 -1.46
N GLN A 91 2.24 3.02 -2.64
CA GLN A 91 1.27 1.96 -2.94
C GLN A 91 0.04 2.03 -2.01
N GLY A 92 -0.72 3.12 -2.12
CA GLY A 92 -1.93 3.33 -1.33
C GLY A 92 -1.68 3.62 0.16
N ALA A 93 -0.45 3.95 0.56
CA ALA A 93 -0.12 4.27 1.94
C ALA A 93 -0.66 5.65 2.39
N ALA A 94 -0.74 5.89 3.71
CA ALA A 94 -1.18 7.18 4.20
C ALA A 94 -0.56 7.59 5.53
N ALA A 95 -0.28 8.89 5.68
CA ALA A 95 0.23 9.48 6.91
C ALA A 95 -0.47 10.78 7.31
N HIS A 96 -0.67 10.97 8.62
CA HIS A 96 -1.13 12.22 9.26
C HIS A 96 -2.56 12.60 8.90
N GLN A 97 -3.52 11.76 9.30
CA GLN A 97 -4.96 11.92 9.06
C GLN A 97 -5.33 12.08 7.57
N ALA A 98 -4.50 11.52 6.70
CA ALA A 98 -4.71 11.49 5.27
C ALA A 98 -5.40 10.19 4.82
N VAL A 99 -5.74 10.13 3.54
CA VAL A 99 -6.27 8.94 2.89
C VAL A 99 -5.40 8.61 1.68
N GLY A 100 -4.97 7.35 1.57
CA GLY A 100 -4.23 6.82 0.43
C GLY A 100 -4.95 5.62 -0.15
N VAL A 101 -4.99 5.54 -1.48
CA VAL A 101 -5.69 4.49 -2.22
C VAL A 101 -4.85 4.09 -3.43
N LEU A 102 -4.60 2.79 -3.58
CA LEU A 102 -4.19 2.17 -4.83
C LEU A 102 -5.25 1.14 -5.21
N LEU A 103 -5.70 1.16 -6.47
CA LEU A 103 -6.61 0.20 -7.06
C LEU A 103 -5.94 -0.37 -8.31
N ASP A 104 -5.91 -1.69 -8.42
CA ASP A 104 -5.61 -2.42 -9.65
C ASP A 104 -6.77 -3.39 -9.93
N ASP A 105 -7.18 -3.48 -11.19
CA ASP A 105 -8.35 -4.25 -11.61
C ASP A 105 -7.97 -5.64 -12.16
N SER A 106 -6.77 -5.82 -12.73
CA SER A 106 -6.32 -7.12 -13.28
C SER A 106 -4.87 -7.12 -13.75
N GLY A 107 -4.16 -8.22 -13.55
CA GLY A 107 -2.80 -8.38 -14.06
C GLY A 107 -2.05 -9.47 -13.30
N ASP A 108 -0.95 -10.01 -13.81
CA ASP A 108 0.01 -10.68 -12.93
C ASP A 108 1.04 -9.63 -12.43
N ASP A 109 0.75 -8.98 -11.31
CA ASP A 109 1.40 -7.74 -10.88
C ASP A 109 2.54 -7.93 -9.88
N ILE A 110 3.47 -6.95 -9.86
CA ILE A 110 4.58 -6.91 -8.91
C ILE A 110 4.55 -5.62 -8.10
N TYR A 111 4.30 -5.76 -6.80
CA TYR A 111 4.35 -4.68 -5.82
C TYR A 111 5.62 -4.76 -4.98
N HIS A 112 6.59 -3.88 -5.22
CA HIS A 112 7.83 -3.78 -4.47
C HIS A 112 7.94 -2.48 -3.66
N GLY A 113 8.02 -2.60 -2.34
CA GLY A 113 8.19 -1.50 -1.40
C GLY A 113 9.45 -1.67 -0.55
N SER A 114 10.52 -0.94 -0.87
CA SER A 114 11.86 -1.24 -0.32
C SER A 114 12.11 -0.86 1.15
N VAL A 115 11.29 0.02 1.75
CA VAL A 115 11.58 0.57 3.09
C VAL A 115 10.50 0.29 4.12
N ALA A 116 9.40 1.06 4.13
CA ALA A 116 8.34 0.91 5.12
C ALA A 116 7.07 1.70 4.79
N ALA A 117 5.94 1.37 5.43
CA ALA A 117 4.67 2.04 5.22
C ALA A 117 4.28 2.01 3.74
N ASN A 118 4.12 0.81 3.19
CA ASN A 118 3.71 0.60 1.80
C ASN A 118 2.60 -0.44 1.71
N GLN A 119 1.95 -0.56 0.55
CA GLN A 119 0.94 -1.60 0.26
C GLN A 119 -0.26 -1.51 1.22
N GLY A 120 -1.00 -0.41 1.14
CA GLY A 120 -2.18 -0.16 1.97
C GLY A 120 -1.87 0.07 3.45
N ALA A 121 -0.64 0.47 3.80
CA ALA A 121 -0.23 0.68 5.19
C ALA A 121 -0.55 2.09 5.72
N ALA A 122 -1.08 2.16 6.94
CA ALA A 122 -1.55 3.40 7.55
C ALA A 122 -0.73 3.85 8.77
N TRP A 123 -0.45 5.15 8.83
CA TRP A 123 0.28 5.81 9.92
C TRP A 123 -0.44 7.09 10.39
N ASP A 124 -0.47 7.35 11.70
CA ASP A 124 -1.00 8.60 12.31
C ASP A 124 -2.47 8.87 11.97
N ALA A 125 -3.37 8.03 12.47
CA ALA A 125 -4.82 8.16 12.31
C ALA A 125 -5.28 8.38 10.86
N SER A 126 -4.55 7.79 9.91
CA SER A 126 -4.85 7.80 8.49
C SER A 126 -5.63 6.56 8.07
N VAL A 127 -6.12 6.57 6.83
CA VAL A 127 -6.72 5.42 6.17
C VAL A 127 -5.92 5.11 4.91
N ALA A 128 -5.50 3.86 4.75
CA ALA A 128 -4.70 3.41 3.63
C ALA A 128 -5.30 2.13 3.05
N VAL A 129 -5.45 2.08 1.74
CA VAL A 129 -6.09 0.97 1.03
C VAL A 129 -5.28 0.62 -0.21
N LEU A 130 -4.97 -0.66 -0.36
CA LEU A 130 -4.57 -1.27 -1.62
C LEU A 130 -5.62 -2.33 -1.96
N VAL A 131 -6.14 -2.29 -3.19
CA VAL A 131 -7.06 -3.27 -3.73
C VAL A 131 -6.47 -3.79 -5.03
N ASP A 132 -6.35 -5.11 -5.13
CA ASP A 132 -6.11 -5.85 -6.36
C ASP A 132 -7.29 -6.81 -6.58
N LEU A 133 -7.74 -6.95 -7.82
CA LEU A 133 -8.98 -7.65 -8.15
C LEU A 133 -8.80 -8.94 -8.95
N ALA A 134 -7.63 -9.20 -9.52
CA ALA A 134 -7.35 -10.45 -10.23
C ALA A 134 -5.87 -10.55 -10.60
N GLY A 135 -5.25 -11.70 -10.37
CA GLY A 135 -3.87 -11.87 -10.80
C GLY A 135 -3.19 -13.13 -10.33
N ASN A 136 -1.88 -13.16 -10.40
CA ASN A 136 -1.02 -14.01 -9.56
C ASN A 136 0.12 -13.11 -9.09
N ASP A 137 -0.11 -12.45 -7.99
CA ASP A 137 0.56 -11.21 -7.65
C ASP A 137 1.69 -11.42 -6.66
N ARG A 138 2.68 -10.54 -6.76
CA ARG A 138 3.86 -10.55 -5.90
C ARG A 138 3.95 -9.29 -5.08
N TYR A 139 3.59 -9.44 -3.81
CA TYR A 139 3.72 -8.39 -2.80
C TYR A 139 5.03 -8.54 -2.01
N GLN A 140 6.02 -7.70 -2.33
CA GLN A 140 7.26 -7.59 -1.58
C GLN A 140 7.32 -6.26 -0.82
N GLY A 141 6.89 -6.29 0.45
CA GLY A 141 6.80 -5.13 1.32
C GLY A 141 8.02 -4.92 2.22
N GLY A 142 8.17 -3.67 2.68
CA GLY A 142 9.12 -3.28 3.70
C GLY A 142 8.55 -3.46 5.11
N GLY A 143 9.01 -2.70 6.10
CA GLY A 143 8.38 -2.70 7.42
C GLY A 143 7.04 -1.98 7.45
N LEU A 144 6.08 -2.40 8.28
CA LEU A 144 4.71 -1.86 8.28
C LEU A 144 4.13 -1.85 6.85
N SER A 145 3.83 -3.02 6.32
CA SER A 145 3.32 -3.21 4.96
C SER A 145 2.15 -4.17 4.91
N GLN A 146 1.52 -4.30 3.74
CA GLN A 146 0.47 -5.29 3.46
C GLN A 146 -0.70 -5.14 4.43
N GLY A 147 -1.32 -3.97 4.38
CA GLY A 147 -2.48 -3.61 5.21
C GLY A 147 -2.17 -3.42 6.69
N ALA A 148 -0.89 -3.38 7.09
CA ALA A 148 -0.51 -3.10 8.48
C ALA A 148 -0.76 -1.63 8.85
N SER A 149 -0.96 -1.35 10.14
CA SER A 149 -1.25 0.00 10.60
C SER A 149 -0.62 0.34 11.95
N ALA A 150 -0.32 1.62 12.15
CA ALA A 150 0.24 2.15 13.38
C ALA A 150 -0.39 3.49 13.76
N MET A 151 -0.26 3.86 15.04
CA MET A 151 -0.66 5.17 15.56
C MET A 151 -2.12 5.55 15.25
N ASN A 152 -3.04 4.62 15.51
CA ASN A 152 -4.48 4.70 15.28
C ASN A 152 -4.90 4.71 13.80
N GLY A 153 -4.05 4.25 12.89
CA GLY A 153 -4.36 4.10 11.48
C GLY A 153 -5.27 2.91 11.18
N VAL A 154 -5.89 2.96 9.99
CA VAL A 154 -6.63 1.87 9.35
C VAL A 154 -5.91 1.50 8.06
N GLY A 155 -5.24 0.36 8.03
CA GLY A 155 -4.57 -0.16 6.85
C GLY A 155 -5.35 -1.35 6.29
N TRP A 156 -5.43 -1.44 4.96
CA TRP A 156 -6.12 -2.53 4.28
C TRP A 156 -5.39 -2.89 2.98
N LEU A 157 -5.02 -4.16 2.86
CA LEU A 157 -4.75 -4.81 1.59
C LEU A 157 -5.88 -5.81 1.31
N TYR A 158 -6.55 -5.65 0.18
CA TYR A 158 -7.54 -6.59 -0.33
C TYR A 158 -7.04 -7.13 -1.66
N ASP A 159 -6.90 -8.44 -1.72
CA ASP A 159 -6.68 -9.18 -2.95
C ASP A 159 -7.91 -10.06 -3.17
N ARG A 160 -8.48 -10.01 -4.37
CA ARG A 160 -9.69 -10.77 -4.70
C ARG A 160 -9.37 -12.19 -5.14
N GLY A 161 -8.17 -12.47 -5.61
CA GLY A 161 -7.72 -13.83 -5.85
C GLY A 161 -6.70 -13.97 -6.97
N GLY A 162 -6.03 -15.10 -6.92
CA GLY A 162 -4.79 -15.35 -7.63
C GLY A 162 -4.00 -16.41 -6.91
N ASN A 163 -2.83 -16.82 -7.39
CA ASN A 163 -1.91 -17.55 -6.52
C ASN A 163 -0.79 -16.60 -6.13
N ASP A 164 -0.94 -16.04 -4.94
CA ASP A 164 -0.26 -14.81 -4.58
C ASP A 164 0.86 -15.06 -3.58
N SER A 165 1.83 -14.15 -3.56
CA SER A 165 2.96 -14.24 -2.63
C SER A 165 3.18 -12.95 -1.86
N TYR A 166 3.11 -13.08 -0.54
CA TYR A 166 3.18 -11.98 0.42
C TYR A 166 4.45 -12.07 1.24
N GLN A 167 5.40 -11.17 0.98
CA GLN A 167 6.70 -11.15 1.64
C GLN A 167 6.96 -9.83 2.34
N THR A 168 7.20 -9.90 3.65
CA THR A 168 7.52 -8.72 4.46
C THR A 168 8.30 -9.12 5.72
N PRO A 169 9.27 -8.29 6.17
CA PRO A 169 9.91 -8.47 7.48
C PRO A 169 8.97 -8.13 8.65
N SER A 170 7.98 -7.25 8.44
CA SER A 170 6.96 -6.90 9.45
C SER A 170 5.76 -6.26 8.75
N GLY A 171 4.60 -6.90 8.81
CA GLY A 171 3.41 -6.51 8.04
C GLY A 171 2.32 -7.58 8.11
N GLN A 172 1.51 -7.70 7.06
CA GLN A 172 0.41 -8.68 6.93
C GLN A 172 -0.65 -8.50 8.01
N ALA A 173 -1.41 -7.40 7.85
CA ALA A 173 -2.46 -6.96 8.76
C ALA A 173 -1.99 -6.57 10.17
N ASP A 174 -0.70 -6.32 10.39
CA ASP A 174 -0.21 -6.07 11.76
C ASP A 174 -0.70 -4.74 12.34
N GLY A 175 -1.30 -4.82 13.53
CA GLY A 175 -1.55 -3.67 14.39
C GLY A 175 -0.29 -3.29 15.18
N GLY A 176 0.43 -2.29 14.69
CA GLY A 176 1.71 -1.81 15.22
C GLY A 176 1.61 -1.03 16.54
N SER A 177 2.60 -0.16 16.79
CA SER A 177 2.65 0.67 18.00
C SER A 177 1.51 1.68 18.06
N THR A 178 1.06 2.02 19.27
CA THR A 178 0.15 3.14 19.56
C THR A 178 0.84 4.21 20.42
N ARG A 179 2.18 4.16 20.58
CA ARG A 179 2.92 5.04 21.49
C ARG A 179 2.81 6.51 21.09
N TYR A 180 2.96 6.82 19.80
CA TYR A 180 2.65 8.13 19.28
C TYR A 180 1.13 8.26 19.21
N TRP A 181 0.58 9.36 19.72
CA TRP A 181 -0.88 9.58 19.86
C TRP A 181 -1.62 8.66 20.86
N GLY A 182 -0.91 7.88 21.69
CA GLY A 182 -1.47 6.86 22.60
C GLY A 182 -2.43 7.34 23.69
N GLY A 183 -2.63 8.65 23.88
CA GLY A 183 -3.57 9.20 24.85
C GLY A 183 -5.06 9.03 24.48
N ARG A 184 -5.38 8.50 23.29
CA ARG A 184 -6.78 8.37 22.80
C ARG A 184 -7.49 7.09 23.21
N GLY A 185 -6.75 6.06 23.64
CA GLY A 185 -7.34 4.74 23.91
C GLY A 185 -7.91 4.02 22.69
N ALA A 186 -7.59 4.46 21.47
CA ALA A 186 -7.96 3.79 20.23
C ALA A 186 -6.93 2.71 19.85
N LEU A 187 -7.38 1.69 19.13
CA LEU A 187 -6.53 0.64 18.57
C LEU A 187 -6.04 1.04 17.17
N ASN A 188 -5.19 0.20 16.59
CA ASN A 188 -4.93 0.16 15.15
C ASN A 188 -5.94 -0.81 14.52
N LEU A 189 -6.23 -0.65 13.23
CA LEU A 189 -6.93 -1.67 12.45
C LEU A 189 -6.07 -2.01 11.25
N GLY A 190 -5.54 -3.22 11.19
CA GLY A 190 -4.78 -3.72 10.04
C GLY A 190 -5.57 -4.85 9.41
N LEU A 191 -5.72 -4.83 8.09
CA LEU A 191 -6.53 -5.80 7.34
C LEU A 191 -5.69 -6.34 6.18
N LEU A 192 -5.60 -7.66 6.06
CA LEU A 192 -5.17 -8.35 4.85
C LEU A 192 -6.24 -9.38 4.55
N MET A 193 -6.87 -9.28 3.39
CA MET A 193 -7.91 -10.20 2.93
C MET A 193 -7.52 -10.68 1.55
N ASP A 194 -7.34 -11.99 1.43
CA ASP A 194 -7.21 -12.71 0.17
C ASP A 194 -8.47 -13.57 0.01
N GLU A 195 -9.18 -13.45 -1.12
CA GLU A 195 -10.44 -14.15 -1.38
C GLU A 195 -10.32 -15.42 -2.23
N GLY A 196 -9.13 -15.78 -2.72
CA GLY A 196 -8.99 -17.08 -3.33
C GLY A 196 -7.70 -17.39 -4.03
N GLY A 197 -7.22 -18.59 -3.77
CA GLY A 197 -6.27 -19.28 -4.62
C GLY A 197 -5.43 -20.21 -3.81
N ARG A 198 -4.11 -20.10 -3.95
CA ARG A 198 -3.16 -20.84 -3.11
C ARG A 198 -1.94 -20.00 -2.84
N ASP A 199 -1.89 -19.51 -1.60
CA ASP A 199 -1.07 -18.33 -1.32
C ASP A 199 0.06 -18.61 -0.35
N ASP A 200 1.17 -17.89 -0.55
CA ASP A 200 2.39 -18.01 0.24
C ASP A 200 2.62 -16.76 1.09
N TYR A 201 2.69 -16.93 2.40
CA TYR A 201 2.95 -15.84 3.34
C TYR A 201 4.30 -16.00 4.04
N SER A 202 5.11 -14.94 4.07
CA SER A 202 6.43 -14.99 4.73
C SER A 202 6.36 -15.06 6.26
N ARG A 203 5.19 -14.82 6.87
CA ARG A 203 5.03 -14.93 8.32
C ARG A 203 4.60 -16.34 8.73
N PRO A 204 5.21 -16.92 9.77
CA PRO A 204 4.90 -18.28 10.21
C PRO A 204 3.51 -18.43 10.85
N ASP A 205 2.88 -17.32 11.26
CA ASP A 205 1.52 -17.28 11.82
C ASP A 205 0.46 -16.86 10.79
N ARG A 206 0.79 -16.91 9.51
CA ARG A 206 -0.09 -16.69 8.36
C ARG A 206 0.03 -17.90 7.43
N MET A 207 -1.09 -18.31 6.85
CA MET A 207 -1.15 -19.49 6.00
C MET A 207 -2.39 -19.46 5.11
N ASP A 208 -2.26 -20.10 3.96
CA ASP A 208 -3.32 -20.42 3.00
C ASP A 208 -4.61 -20.93 3.68
N GLY A 209 -5.75 -20.36 3.33
CA GLY A 209 -7.06 -20.77 3.83
C GLY A 209 -7.31 -20.56 5.33
N ALA A 210 -6.65 -19.57 5.95
CA ALA A 210 -6.77 -19.31 7.40
C ALA A 210 -7.30 -17.92 7.75
N GLU A 211 -7.96 -17.85 8.91
CA GLU A 211 -8.35 -16.59 9.53
C GLU A 211 -7.54 -16.36 10.82
N PHE A 212 -7.02 -15.15 11.00
CA PHE A 212 -6.33 -14.72 12.22
C PHE A 212 -6.84 -13.37 12.72
N ARG A 213 -7.01 -13.27 14.05
CA ARG A 213 -7.39 -12.02 14.74
C ARG A 213 -6.41 -11.72 15.88
N GLY A 214 -5.73 -10.58 15.79
CA GLY A 214 -4.73 -10.12 16.77
C GLY A 214 -5.26 -9.09 17.77
N SER A 215 -4.57 -8.94 18.91
CA SER A 215 -4.98 -8.08 20.04
C SER A 215 -4.88 -6.56 19.80
N ARG A 216 -4.25 -6.14 18.70
CA ARG A 216 -4.19 -4.74 18.22
C ARG A 216 -4.99 -4.54 16.93
N VAL A 217 -5.99 -5.42 16.76
CA VAL A 217 -6.94 -5.65 15.64
C VAL A 217 -6.28 -5.77 14.27
N GLY A 218 -5.29 -6.65 14.18
CA GLY A 218 -4.93 -7.22 12.89
C GLY A 218 -5.94 -8.29 12.51
N LEU A 219 -6.64 -8.13 11.39
CA LEU A 219 -7.48 -9.15 10.78
C LEU A 219 -6.79 -9.64 9.52
N PHE A 220 -6.41 -10.90 9.55
CA PHE A 220 -5.95 -11.60 8.38
C PHE A 220 -7.02 -12.62 8.00
N LEU A 221 -7.39 -12.64 6.73
CA LEU A 221 -8.27 -13.62 6.15
C LEU A 221 -7.65 -14.07 4.84
N ASP A 222 -7.60 -15.37 4.68
CA ASP A 222 -7.38 -16.02 3.41
C ASP A 222 -8.52 -17.03 3.23
N ALA A 223 -9.29 -16.85 2.16
CA ALA A 223 -10.39 -17.73 1.82
C ALA A 223 -9.93 -18.78 0.80
N VAL A 224 -10.20 -20.05 1.12
CA VAL A 224 -10.04 -21.11 0.14
C VAL A 224 -10.98 -20.90 -1.05
N SER A 225 -10.44 -21.04 -2.26
CA SER A 225 -11.23 -21.02 -3.49
C SER A 225 -12.41 -22.00 -3.40
N THR A 226 -13.62 -21.47 -3.58
CA THR A 226 -14.81 -22.34 -3.67
C THR A 226 -14.87 -22.98 -5.06
N PRO A 227 -15.11 -24.29 -5.15
CA PRO A 227 -15.11 -25.03 -6.42
C PRO A 227 -16.28 -24.66 -7.35
#